data_AF-A0A7W4C5B5-F1
#
_entry.id   AF-A0A7W4C5B5-F1
#
_cell.length_a   1.000
_cell.length_b   1.000
_cell.length_c   1.000
_cell.angle_alpha   90.00
_cell.angle_beta   90.00
_cell.angle_gamma   90.00
#
_symmetry.space_group_name_H-M   'P 1'
#
loop_
_entity.id
_entity.type
_entity.pdbx_description
1 polymer ?
#
loop_
_entity_poly.entity_id
_entity_poly.type
_entity_poly.pdbx_seq_one_letter_code
_entity_poly.pdbx_strand_id
1 'polypeptide(L)'
;VQTIDQWHGSGEALYQRMSKAYSFQFFQYIHNTDSNENFTHGSLLRPSDDFASELFNVELGHVQDLPDGRLQIRLDTASVLSPSFNDLEQTATLLITAYIALMLLFAVLMQLHRKRINYAAEYITHIPDLSFLAIEKSRFPGVLHPIGKALEICRSQLKLSLDRVRKENEQLTKAAYQDPVSGFSTRQRFTQHIDAISKTDKQQHGVLVVIKAAELATVNQLHGRAAGDDYLAKLATCIRKSVTNLGLCECFRVSSGDFAVFIDSITLKEGERFLEQLKRHLDEYAQSTKSDSIAHAGMVPYQQGNEPLALMALADTAVSVAQTLGPNRYYQLEKLSANEQFGTEHWKVTIDDLISRRSIKFYQQPIQPCNNDTEVYRELLTRFYNSDGKHLPTTTVIAMAERYGMSVELDKMIVTQTIKVLSENPGISGQMGVNISASSALQDSFTMWLKDLLSKHRATAARLVFELNESGMQANLESSHKFVTEIHKVGAKIAVEHFGLGFTSFKFFREVRPDFIKLDSSYSDNIEQDNNNKFFIRMIVDIAKRISIRVIATGVEKQDEKLTLEKLLVDGLQGYYIAKPEVLLTKQ
;
A
#
# COMPACT_ATOMS: atom_id res chain seq x y z
N VAL A 1 -7.01 -85.12 -88.48
CA VAL A 1 -8.34 -85.74 -88.70
C VAL A 1 -8.38 -86.32 -90.10
N GLN A 2 -7.77 -87.49 -90.30
CA GLN A 2 -8.35 -88.51 -91.18
C GLN A 2 -9.32 -89.26 -90.28
N THR A 3 -10.57 -89.40 -90.71
CA THR A 3 -11.68 -90.00 -89.98
C THR A 3 -11.28 -91.37 -89.41
N ILE A 4 -11.22 -91.46 -88.07
CA ILE A 4 -10.99 -92.71 -87.33
C ILE A 4 -12.15 -93.70 -87.59
N ASP A 5 -13.25 -93.23 -88.17
CA ASP A 5 -14.47 -93.96 -88.53
C ASP A 5 -14.27 -95.20 -89.43
N GLN A 6 -13.07 -95.42 -89.99
CA GLN A 6 -12.72 -96.63 -90.78
C GLN A 6 -11.44 -97.30 -90.29
N TRP A 7 -11.29 -97.47 -88.98
CA TRP A 7 -10.13 -98.15 -88.39
C TRP A 7 -10.30 -99.68 -88.41
N HIS A 8 -9.30 -100.37 -88.98
CA HIS A 8 -9.26 -101.84 -89.16
C HIS A 8 -8.01 -102.49 -88.55
N GLY A 9 -7.34 -101.84 -87.58
CA GLY A 9 -6.10 -102.33 -86.96
C GLY A 9 -6.21 -102.55 -85.45
N SER A 10 -5.10 -102.93 -84.81
CA SER A 10 -5.08 -103.25 -83.37
C SER A 10 -5.40 -102.06 -82.47
N GLY A 11 -6.01 -102.36 -81.32
CA GLY A 11 -6.28 -101.37 -80.27
C GLY A 11 -5.02 -100.70 -79.74
N GLU A 12 -3.89 -101.42 -79.71
CA GLU A 12 -2.61 -100.88 -79.27
C GLU A 12 -2.02 -99.87 -80.27
N ALA A 13 -2.13 -100.15 -81.57
CA ALA A 13 -1.72 -99.22 -82.62
C ALA A 13 -2.59 -97.95 -82.65
N LEU A 14 -3.90 -98.10 -82.37
CA LEU A 14 -4.81 -96.96 -82.25
C LEU A 14 -4.46 -96.09 -81.03
N TYR A 15 -4.19 -96.70 -79.88
CA TYR A 15 -3.74 -96.00 -78.68
C TYR A 15 -2.45 -95.22 -78.93
N GLN A 16 -1.42 -95.84 -79.50
CA GLN A 16 -0.12 -95.20 -79.79
C GLN A 16 -0.24 -94.03 -80.80
N ARG A 17 -1.22 -94.06 -81.70
CA ARG A 17 -1.47 -92.96 -82.63
C ARG A 17 -2.16 -91.79 -81.93
N MET A 18 -3.14 -92.06 -81.07
CA MET A 18 -3.90 -91.03 -80.38
C MET A 18 -3.15 -90.43 -79.19
N SER A 19 -2.33 -91.22 -78.48
CA SER A 19 -1.56 -90.78 -77.31
C SER A 19 -0.47 -89.75 -77.63
N LYS A 20 -0.11 -89.60 -78.91
CA LYS A 20 0.81 -88.54 -79.38
C LYS A 20 0.20 -87.14 -79.33
N ALA A 21 -1.12 -87.03 -79.45
CA ALA A 21 -1.82 -85.74 -79.51
C ALA A 21 -2.68 -85.48 -78.26
N TYR A 22 -3.05 -86.51 -77.51
CA TYR A 22 -3.96 -86.42 -76.38
C TYR A 22 -3.49 -87.28 -75.22
N SER A 23 -3.60 -86.76 -73.99
CA SER A 23 -3.42 -87.55 -72.76
C SER A 23 -4.75 -88.18 -72.36
N PHE A 24 -4.78 -89.50 -72.15
CA PHE A 24 -5.99 -90.23 -71.81
C PHE A 24 -5.96 -90.68 -70.35
N GLN A 25 -7.01 -90.37 -69.60
CA GLN A 25 -7.27 -90.96 -68.29
C GLN A 25 -7.74 -92.42 -68.43
N PHE A 26 -8.51 -92.71 -69.48
CA PHE A 26 -8.96 -94.04 -69.82
C PHE A 26 -9.09 -94.20 -71.34
N PHE A 27 -8.63 -95.32 -71.87
CA PHE A 27 -8.77 -95.71 -73.26
C PHE A 27 -9.07 -97.20 -73.32
N GLN A 28 -10.10 -97.58 -74.06
CA GLN A 28 -10.43 -98.97 -74.29
C GLN A 28 -10.91 -99.17 -75.73
N TYR A 29 -10.27 -100.09 -76.44
CA TYR A 29 -10.71 -100.59 -77.72
C TYR A 29 -11.00 -102.08 -77.62
N ILE A 30 -12.21 -102.47 -78.02
CA ILE A 30 -12.68 -103.86 -78.03
C ILE A 30 -13.02 -104.23 -79.47
N HIS A 31 -12.23 -105.10 -80.09
CA HIS A 31 -12.47 -105.65 -81.41
C HIS A 31 -13.60 -106.70 -81.36
N ASN A 32 -14.44 -106.76 -82.41
CA ASN A 32 -15.69 -107.53 -82.39
C ASN A 32 -15.48 -109.06 -82.43
N THR A 33 -14.38 -109.55 -83.02
CA THR A 33 -14.16 -110.97 -83.29
C THR A 33 -12.80 -111.54 -82.82
N ASP A 34 -11.78 -110.71 -82.62
CA ASP A 34 -10.44 -111.15 -82.19
C ASP A 34 -10.04 -110.47 -80.88
N SER A 35 -10.00 -111.26 -79.80
CA SER A 35 -9.67 -110.75 -78.48
C SER A 35 -8.21 -110.31 -78.31
N ASN A 36 -7.30 -110.76 -79.17
CA ASN A 36 -5.88 -110.39 -79.09
C ASN A 36 -5.64 -108.95 -79.57
N GLU A 37 -6.59 -108.37 -80.31
CA GLU A 37 -6.54 -107.01 -80.83
C GLU A 37 -7.13 -105.97 -79.85
N ASN A 38 -7.64 -106.43 -78.70
CA ASN A 38 -8.19 -105.57 -77.64
C ASN A 38 -7.08 -104.85 -76.89
N PHE A 39 -7.31 -103.58 -76.55
CA PHE A 39 -6.36 -102.82 -75.76
C PHE A 39 -7.08 -101.92 -74.76
N THR A 40 -6.66 -101.97 -73.49
CA THR A 40 -7.18 -101.11 -72.43
C THR A 40 -6.02 -100.43 -71.70
N HIS A 41 -6.12 -99.12 -71.51
CA HIS A 41 -5.14 -98.30 -70.80
C HIS A 41 -5.85 -97.32 -69.84
N GLY A 42 -5.27 -97.16 -68.65
CA GLY A 42 -5.78 -96.23 -67.64
C GLY A 42 -6.94 -96.79 -66.80
N SER A 43 -7.63 -95.90 -66.08
CA SER A 43 -8.71 -96.27 -65.15
C SER A 43 -9.90 -95.32 -65.28
N LEU A 44 -11.12 -95.87 -65.21
CA LEU A 44 -12.36 -95.11 -65.16
C LEU A 44 -12.61 -94.45 -63.79
N LEU A 45 -11.86 -94.86 -62.75
CA LEU A 45 -11.99 -94.31 -61.40
C LEU A 45 -11.57 -92.84 -61.41
N ARG A 46 -12.48 -91.96 -60.98
CA ARG A 46 -12.15 -90.56 -60.70
C ARG A 46 -11.15 -90.53 -59.54
N PRO A 47 -9.97 -89.88 -59.65
CA PRO A 47 -9.15 -89.62 -58.48
C PRO A 47 -9.97 -88.77 -57.50
N SER A 48 -10.08 -89.20 -56.26
CA SER A 48 -11.12 -88.76 -55.32
C SER A 48 -10.85 -87.45 -54.58
N ASP A 49 -9.78 -86.70 -54.90
CA ASP A 49 -9.28 -85.65 -53.99
C ASP A 49 -9.11 -84.25 -54.60
N ASP A 50 -9.76 -83.93 -55.73
CA ASP A 50 -9.65 -82.59 -56.33
C ASP A 50 -10.95 -81.79 -56.22
N PHE A 51 -11.00 -80.80 -55.30
CA PHE A 51 -12.12 -79.88 -55.07
C PHE A 51 -12.61 -79.20 -56.36
N ALA A 52 -11.72 -79.04 -57.34
CA ALA A 52 -12.03 -78.55 -58.68
C ALA A 52 -13.07 -79.41 -59.43
N SER A 53 -13.08 -80.72 -59.18
CA SER A 53 -13.97 -81.68 -59.86
C SER A 53 -15.38 -81.77 -59.25
N GLU A 54 -15.59 -81.25 -58.04
CA GLU A 54 -16.91 -81.09 -57.40
C GLU A 54 -17.64 -79.85 -57.91
N LEU A 55 -16.90 -78.75 -58.14
CA LEU A 55 -17.47 -77.48 -58.59
C LEU A 55 -17.78 -77.45 -60.10
N PHE A 56 -17.03 -78.19 -60.91
CA PHE A 56 -17.20 -78.26 -62.37
C PHE A 56 -17.41 -79.70 -62.84
N ASN A 57 -18.66 -80.09 -63.09
CA ASN A 57 -19.00 -81.43 -63.59
C ASN A 57 -18.72 -81.54 -65.10
N VAL A 58 -17.46 -81.79 -65.47
CA VAL A 58 -17.03 -81.92 -66.87
C VAL A 58 -16.98 -83.40 -67.27
N GLU A 59 -18.00 -83.90 -67.97
CA GLU A 59 -18.05 -85.26 -68.52
C GLU A 59 -17.41 -85.32 -69.92
N LEU A 60 -16.11 -85.67 -69.99
CA LEU A 60 -15.35 -85.84 -71.23
C LEU A 60 -15.15 -87.33 -71.59
N GLY A 61 -16.16 -88.15 -71.34
CA GLY A 61 -16.20 -89.54 -71.80
C GLY A 61 -16.91 -89.64 -73.14
N HIS A 62 -16.26 -90.21 -74.15
CA HIS A 62 -16.88 -90.47 -75.45
C HIS A 62 -16.75 -91.95 -75.81
N VAL A 63 -17.86 -92.52 -76.29
CA VAL A 63 -17.92 -93.88 -76.80
C VAL A 63 -18.33 -93.81 -78.26
N GLN A 64 -17.57 -94.44 -79.12
CA GLN A 64 -17.83 -94.50 -80.55
C GLN A 64 -17.71 -95.95 -81.02
N ASP A 65 -18.71 -96.41 -81.76
CA ASP A 65 -18.66 -97.70 -82.43
C ASP A 65 -17.93 -97.54 -83.78
N LEU A 66 -16.87 -98.32 -83.96
CA LEU A 66 -16.09 -98.42 -85.18
C LEU A 66 -16.47 -99.71 -85.92
N PRO A 67 -16.20 -99.82 -87.23
CA PRO A 67 -16.65 -100.96 -88.04
C PRO A 67 -16.22 -102.31 -87.45
N ASP A 68 -15.01 -102.39 -86.90
CA ASP A 68 -14.42 -103.63 -86.40
C ASP A 68 -14.34 -103.71 -84.86
N GLY A 69 -14.88 -102.72 -84.14
CA GLY A 69 -14.82 -102.71 -82.68
C GLY A 69 -15.41 -101.47 -82.01
N ARG A 70 -15.46 -101.45 -80.68
CA ARG A 70 -15.96 -100.33 -79.89
C ARG A 70 -14.81 -99.58 -79.22
N LEU A 71 -14.81 -98.25 -79.37
CA LEU A 71 -13.83 -97.36 -78.77
C LEU A 71 -14.47 -96.55 -77.63
N GLN A 72 -13.89 -96.60 -76.44
CA GLN A 72 -14.26 -95.77 -75.29
C GLN A 72 -13.04 -94.98 -74.82
N ILE A 73 -13.16 -93.66 -74.79
CA ILE A 73 -12.06 -92.77 -74.39
C ILE A 73 -12.51 -91.74 -73.36
N ARG A 74 -11.59 -91.39 -72.45
CA ARG A 74 -11.72 -90.28 -71.51
C ARG A 74 -10.38 -89.55 -71.44
N LEU A 75 -10.42 -88.24 -71.70
CA LEU A 75 -9.23 -87.39 -71.68
C LEU A 75 -8.81 -87.05 -70.24
N ASP A 76 -7.52 -86.90 -70.01
CA ASP A 76 -6.97 -86.43 -68.73
C ASP A 76 -7.07 -84.90 -68.64
N THR A 77 -7.83 -84.41 -67.65
CA THR A 77 -8.08 -82.99 -67.43
C THR A 77 -7.13 -82.35 -66.40
N ALA A 78 -6.31 -83.14 -65.70
CA ALA A 78 -5.45 -82.66 -64.63
C ALA A 78 -4.38 -81.67 -65.11
N SER A 79 -3.90 -81.85 -66.35
CA SER A 79 -2.87 -80.99 -66.96
C SER A 79 -3.36 -79.59 -67.35
N VAL A 80 -4.68 -79.39 -67.46
CA VAL A 80 -5.27 -78.11 -67.88
C VAL A 80 -5.93 -77.38 -66.71
N LEU A 81 -6.58 -78.09 -65.79
CA LEU A 81 -7.34 -77.48 -64.68
C LEU A 81 -6.44 -77.10 -63.49
N SER A 82 -5.47 -77.93 -63.12
CA SER A 82 -4.65 -77.68 -61.91
C SER A 82 -3.84 -76.37 -61.93
N PRO A 83 -3.25 -75.91 -63.07
CA PRO A 83 -2.50 -74.66 -63.08
C PRO A 83 -3.43 -73.44 -62.88
N SER A 84 -4.60 -73.45 -63.52
CA SER A 84 -5.56 -72.34 -63.44
C SER A 84 -6.18 -72.18 -62.04
N PHE A 85 -6.38 -73.28 -61.31
CA PHE A 85 -6.85 -73.22 -59.92
C PHE A 85 -5.79 -72.70 -58.96
N ASN A 86 -4.54 -73.13 -59.13
CA ASN A 86 -3.43 -72.63 -58.32
C ASN A 86 -3.22 -71.12 -58.56
N ASP A 87 -3.37 -70.64 -59.80
CA ASP A 87 -3.33 -69.20 -60.12
C ASP A 87 -4.49 -68.44 -59.45
N LEU A 88 -5.69 -69.01 -59.42
CA LEU A 88 -6.86 -68.39 -58.78
C LEU A 88 -6.70 -68.32 -57.26
N GLU A 89 -6.18 -69.38 -56.62
CA GLU A 89 -5.90 -69.43 -55.19
C GLU A 89 -4.80 -68.43 -54.80
N GLN A 90 -3.72 -68.35 -55.58
CA GLN A 90 -2.66 -67.36 -55.38
C GLN A 90 -3.16 -65.92 -55.54
N THR A 91 -4.02 -65.67 -56.54
CA THR A 91 -4.60 -64.33 -56.75
C THR A 91 -5.55 -63.95 -55.62
N ALA A 92 -6.39 -64.89 -55.17
CA ALA A 92 -7.32 -64.67 -54.06
C ALA A 92 -6.59 -64.40 -52.74
N THR A 93 -5.57 -65.19 -52.42
CA THR A 93 -4.74 -64.98 -51.22
C THR A 93 -4.01 -63.64 -51.27
N LEU A 94 -3.48 -63.24 -52.43
CA LEU A 94 -2.83 -61.93 -52.59
C LEU A 94 -3.81 -60.75 -52.41
N LEU A 95 -5.03 -60.87 -52.93
CA LEU A 95 -6.08 -59.86 -52.72
C LEU A 95 -6.50 -59.75 -51.25
N ILE A 96 -6.71 -60.88 -50.57
CA ILE A 96 -7.10 -60.90 -49.16
C ILE A 96 -5.99 -60.31 -48.28
N THR A 97 -4.73 -60.68 -48.52
CA THR A 97 -3.60 -60.15 -47.76
C THR A 97 -3.38 -58.66 -48.00
N ALA A 98 -3.51 -58.19 -49.24
CA ALA A 98 -3.47 -56.76 -49.55
C ALA A 98 -4.58 -55.97 -48.86
N TYR A 99 -5.80 -56.52 -48.82
CA TYR A 99 -6.94 -55.89 -48.13
C TYR A 99 -6.71 -55.79 -46.62
N ILE A 100 -6.20 -56.86 -45.98
CA ILE A 100 -5.84 -56.86 -44.56
C ILE A 100 -4.74 -55.83 -44.27
N ALA A 101 -3.72 -55.74 -45.11
CA ALA A 101 -2.64 -54.75 -44.97
C ALA A 101 -3.17 -53.31 -45.07
N LEU A 102 -4.09 -53.04 -46.01
CA LEU A 102 -4.73 -51.74 -46.15
C LEU A 102 -5.57 -51.37 -44.91
N MET A 103 -6.31 -52.34 -44.36
CA MET A 103 -7.12 -52.13 -43.15
C MET A 103 -6.24 -51.83 -41.93
N LEU A 104 -5.14 -52.55 -41.76
CA LEU A 104 -4.14 -52.30 -40.70
C LEU A 104 -3.50 -50.92 -40.84
N LEU A 105 -3.10 -50.53 -42.06
CA LEU A 105 -2.55 -49.21 -42.33
C LEU A 105 -3.55 -48.11 -41.98
N PHE A 106 -4.81 -48.28 -42.37
CA PHE A 106 -5.89 -47.34 -42.04
C PHE A 106 -6.11 -47.23 -40.53
N ALA A 107 -6.13 -48.36 -39.80
CA ALA A 107 -6.27 -48.38 -38.36
C ALA A 107 -5.12 -47.63 -37.65
N VAL A 108 -3.88 -47.83 -38.10
CA VAL A 108 -2.69 -47.13 -37.56
C VAL A 108 -2.79 -45.63 -37.81
N LEU A 109 -3.14 -45.20 -39.03
CA LEU A 109 -3.32 -43.79 -39.37
C LEU A 109 -4.41 -43.13 -38.52
N MET A 110 -5.56 -43.79 -38.35
CA MET A 110 -6.65 -43.31 -37.50
C MET A 110 -6.24 -43.20 -36.03
N GLN A 111 -5.45 -44.14 -35.51
CA GLN A 111 -4.97 -44.10 -34.14
C GLN A 111 -3.98 -42.94 -33.91
N LEU A 112 -3.11 -42.65 -34.90
CA LEU A 112 -2.23 -41.49 -34.88
C LEU A 112 -3.01 -40.17 -34.89
N HIS A 113 -4.03 -40.05 -35.75
CA HIS A 113 -4.91 -38.88 -35.77
C HIS A 113 -5.68 -38.70 -34.47
N ARG A 114 -6.24 -39.77 -33.90
CA ARG A 114 -6.95 -39.73 -32.62
C ARG A 114 -6.08 -39.23 -31.48
N LYS A 115 -4.83 -39.71 -31.38
CA LYS A 115 -3.87 -39.22 -30.37
C LYS A 115 -3.63 -37.71 -30.49
N ARG A 116 -3.52 -37.19 -31.72
CA ARG A 116 -3.30 -35.75 -31.96
C ARG A 116 -4.52 -34.90 -31.64
N ILE A 117 -5.72 -35.38 -31.96
CA ILE A 117 -6.98 -34.71 -31.61
C ILE A 117 -7.17 -34.68 -30.09
N ASN A 118 -6.90 -35.79 -29.41
CA ASN A 118 -6.98 -35.84 -27.94
C ASN A 118 -6.01 -34.85 -27.29
N TYR A 119 -4.78 -34.73 -27.80
CA TYR A 119 -3.82 -33.72 -27.32
C TYR A 119 -4.34 -32.29 -27.51
N ALA A 120 -4.97 -31.98 -28.66
CA ALA A 120 -5.57 -30.67 -28.87
C ALA A 120 -6.73 -30.40 -27.91
N ALA A 121 -7.60 -31.40 -27.68
CA ALA A 121 -8.71 -31.29 -26.74
C ALA A 121 -8.21 -31.10 -25.30
N GLU A 122 -7.22 -31.89 -24.89
CA GLU A 122 -6.58 -31.80 -23.58
C GLU A 122 -5.88 -30.45 -23.38
N TYR A 123 -5.22 -29.91 -24.41
CA TYR A 123 -4.65 -28.56 -24.35
C TYR A 123 -5.73 -27.51 -24.12
N ILE A 124 -6.85 -27.60 -24.83
CA ILE A 124 -7.98 -26.66 -24.69
C ILE A 124 -8.59 -26.74 -23.29
N THR A 125 -8.75 -27.94 -22.71
CA THR A 125 -9.31 -28.10 -21.36
C THR A 125 -8.42 -27.54 -20.26
N HIS A 126 -7.11 -27.40 -20.49
CA HIS A 126 -6.15 -26.80 -19.55
C HIS A 126 -5.92 -25.30 -19.78
N ILE A 127 -6.54 -24.68 -20.80
CA ILE A 127 -6.47 -23.22 -21.01
C ILE A 127 -6.97 -22.41 -19.79
N PRO A 128 -8.06 -22.81 -19.08
CA PRO A 128 -8.52 -22.12 -17.88
C PRO A 128 -7.51 -22.10 -16.73
N ASP A 129 -6.57 -23.05 -16.68
CA ASP A 129 -5.58 -23.18 -15.60
C ASP A 129 -4.41 -22.19 -15.75
N LEU A 130 -4.44 -21.30 -16.75
CA LEU A 130 -3.43 -20.26 -17.01
C LEU A 130 -2.02 -20.81 -17.28
N SER A 131 -1.87 -22.12 -17.53
CA SER A 131 -0.60 -22.73 -17.91
C SER A 131 -0.33 -22.49 -19.40
N PHE A 132 0.33 -21.38 -19.72
CA PHE A 132 0.70 -21.02 -21.11
C PHE A 132 1.87 -21.86 -21.66
N LEU A 133 1.84 -23.18 -21.49
CA LEU A 133 2.84 -24.09 -22.03
C LEU A 133 2.88 -23.94 -23.57
N ALA A 134 4.09 -23.91 -24.11
CA ALA A 134 4.31 -23.77 -25.54
C ALA A 134 3.78 -25.01 -26.28
N ILE A 135 3.04 -24.81 -27.37
CA ILE A 135 2.55 -25.91 -28.19
C ILE A 135 3.75 -26.57 -28.87
N GLU A 136 3.91 -27.89 -28.68
CA GLU A 136 4.93 -28.66 -29.39
C GLU A 136 4.59 -28.69 -30.89
N LYS A 137 5.30 -27.89 -31.71
CA LYS A 137 5.11 -27.84 -33.17
C LYS A 137 5.22 -29.20 -33.87
N SER A 138 5.90 -30.18 -33.24
CA SER A 138 6.03 -31.56 -33.73
C SER A 138 4.72 -32.37 -33.71
N ARG A 139 3.71 -31.93 -32.95
CA ARG A 139 2.44 -32.67 -32.75
C ARG A 139 1.39 -32.40 -33.83
N PHE A 140 1.55 -31.34 -34.64
CA PHE A 140 0.60 -30.95 -35.70
C PHE A 140 1.24 -30.79 -37.10
N PRO A 141 1.78 -31.85 -37.72
CA PRO A 141 2.28 -31.79 -39.09
C PRO A 141 1.16 -31.91 -40.14
N GLY A 142 1.43 -31.44 -41.37
CA GLY A 142 0.58 -31.64 -42.55
C GLY A 142 -0.80 -30.99 -42.43
N VAL A 143 -1.87 -31.77 -42.62
CA VAL A 143 -3.28 -31.31 -42.63
C VAL A 143 -3.72 -30.68 -41.31
N LEU A 144 -3.09 -31.03 -40.19
CA LEU A 144 -3.42 -30.48 -38.86
C LEU A 144 -2.66 -29.20 -38.52
N HIS A 145 -1.74 -28.75 -39.38
CA HIS A 145 -0.96 -27.53 -39.16
C HIS A 145 -1.82 -26.27 -38.94
N PRO A 146 -2.95 -26.04 -39.66
CA PRO A 146 -3.83 -24.90 -39.41
C PRO A 146 -4.40 -24.88 -37.98
N ILE A 147 -4.68 -26.05 -37.39
CA ILE A 147 -5.20 -26.16 -36.02
C ILE A 147 -4.12 -25.74 -35.02
N GLY A 148 -2.89 -26.24 -35.17
CA GLY A 148 -1.76 -25.83 -34.33
C GLY A 148 -1.51 -24.32 -34.40
N LYS A 149 -1.60 -23.73 -35.60
CA LYS A 149 -1.47 -22.28 -35.79
C LYS A 149 -2.61 -21.49 -35.14
N ALA A 150 -3.85 -21.94 -35.27
CA ALA A 150 -5.02 -21.31 -34.65
C ALA A 150 -4.94 -21.35 -33.12
N LEU A 151 -4.53 -22.49 -32.54
CA LEU A 151 -4.32 -22.62 -31.10
C LEU A 151 -3.20 -21.70 -30.58
N GLU A 152 -2.10 -21.56 -31.32
CA GLU A 152 -1.01 -20.67 -30.93
C GLU A 152 -1.43 -19.18 -30.98
N ILE A 153 -2.19 -18.79 -32.01
CA ILE A 153 -2.78 -17.45 -32.10
C ILE A 153 -3.72 -17.20 -30.91
N CYS A 154 -4.62 -18.15 -30.63
CA CYS A 154 -5.56 -18.05 -29.52
C CYS A 154 -4.84 -17.93 -28.16
N ARG A 155 -3.82 -18.76 -27.92
CA ARG A 155 -2.97 -18.70 -26.71
C ARG A 155 -2.32 -17.34 -26.54
N SER A 156 -1.71 -16.82 -27.62
CA SER A 156 -1.04 -15.52 -27.60
C SER A 156 -2.02 -14.37 -27.35
N GLN A 157 -3.19 -14.38 -28.01
CA GLN A 157 -4.24 -13.38 -27.81
C GLN A 157 -4.81 -13.42 -26.39
N LEU A 158 -5.08 -14.60 -25.85
CA LEU A 158 -5.61 -14.76 -24.49
C LEU A 158 -4.61 -14.26 -23.44
N LYS A 159 -3.32 -14.58 -23.61
CA LYS A 159 -2.25 -14.07 -22.73
C LYS A 159 -2.19 -12.54 -22.76
N LEU A 160 -2.18 -11.94 -23.95
CA LEU A 160 -2.18 -10.48 -24.09
C LEU A 160 -3.41 -9.83 -23.48
N SER A 161 -4.59 -10.44 -23.64
CA SER A 161 -5.83 -9.94 -23.05
C SER A 161 -5.81 -10.01 -21.51
N LEU A 162 -5.29 -11.09 -20.93
CA LEU A 162 -5.17 -11.23 -19.47
C LEU A 162 -4.15 -10.26 -18.89
N ASP A 163 -2.99 -10.09 -19.54
CA ASP A 163 -1.98 -9.12 -19.13
C ASP A 163 -2.53 -7.69 -19.21
N ARG A 164 -3.37 -7.40 -20.22
CA ARG A 164 -4.06 -6.12 -20.35
C ARG A 164 -5.05 -5.90 -19.21
N VAL A 165 -5.94 -6.87 -18.93
CA VAL A 165 -6.92 -6.78 -17.84
C VAL A 165 -6.20 -6.65 -16.49
N ARG A 166 -5.10 -7.36 -16.26
CA ARG A 166 -4.29 -7.20 -15.04
C ARG A 166 -3.71 -5.80 -14.91
N LYS A 167 -3.09 -5.27 -15.96
CA LYS A 167 -2.55 -3.89 -15.96
C LYS A 167 -3.64 -2.85 -15.75
N GLU A 168 -4.79 -3.00 -16.42
CA GLU A 168 -5.93 -2.10 -16.25
C GLU A 168 -6.47 -2.17 -14.82
N ASN A 169 -6.57 -3.37 -14.23
CA ASN A 169 -7.02 -3.55 -12.85
C ASN A 169 -6.01 -2.99 -11.83
N GLU A 170 -4.71 -3.17 -12.06
CA GLU A 170 -3.66 -2.53 -11.25
C GLU A 170 -3.73 -1.00 -11.33
N GLN A 171 -3.95 -0.44 -12.53
CA GLN A 171 -4.12 0.99 -12.72
C GLN A 171 -5.38 1.52 -12.03
N LEU A 172 -6.51 0.81 -12.13
CA LEU A 172 -7.75 1.14 -11.44
C LEU A 172 -7.58 1.06 -9.92
N THR A 173 -6.88 0.03 -9.42
CA THR A 173 -6.58 -0.11 -7.99
C THR A 173 -5.71 1.02 -7.49
N LYS A 174 -4.66 1.40 -8.24
CA LYS A 174 -3.83 2.57 -7.92
C LYS A 174 -4.65 3.86 -7.97
N ALA A 175 -5.48 4.07 -8.98
CA ALA A 175 -6.32 5.26 -9.10
C ALA A 175 -7.38 5.37 -7.98
N ALA A 176 -7.90 4.23 -7.49
CA ALA A 176 -8.89 4.21 -6.42
C ALA A 176 -8.25 4.43 -5.04
N TYR A 177 -7.07 3.88 -4.79
CA TYR A 177 -6.49 3.80 -3.45
C TYR A 177 -5.20 4.58 -3.25
N GLN A 178 -4.61 5.18 -4.28
CA GLN A 178 -3.43 6.04 -4.16
C GLN A 178 -3.73 7.46 -4.62
N ASP A 179 -3.33 8.43 -3.81
CA ASP A 179 -3.38 9.84 -4.15
C ASP A 179 -2.27 10.18 -5.16
N PRO A 180 -2.58 10.82 -6.31
CA PRO A 180 -1.62 11.04 -7.39
C PRO A 180 -0.52 12.06 -7.06
N VAL A 181 -0.74 12.95 -6.08
CA VAL A 181 0.23 14.00 -5.72
C VAL A 181 1.23 13.49 -4.69
N SER A 182 0.74 12.87 -3.62
CA SER A 182 1.57 12.37 -2.51
C SER A 182 2.06 10.93 -2.70
N GLY A 183 1.37 10.14 -3.55
CA GLY A 183 1.59 8.70 -3.68
C GLY A 183 1.15 7.89 -2.45
N PHE A 184 0.49 8.53 -1.47
CA PHE A 184 -0.02 7.88 -0.27
C PHE A 184 -1.42 7.31 -0.48
N SER A 185 -1.87 6.50 0.47
CA SER A 185 -3.20 5.92 0.41
C SER A 185 -4.31 6.98 0.50
N THR A 186 -5.43 6.79 -0.20
CA THR A 186 -6.53 7.77 -0.21
C THR A 186 -7.33 7.77 1.11
N ARG A 187 -8.15 8.82 1.30
CA ARG A 187 -9.10 8.95 2.41
C ARG A 187 -10.01 7.72 2.56
N GLN A 188 -10.41 7.09 1.45
CA GLN A 188 -11.23 5.89 1.49
C GLN A 188 -10.50 4.75 2.21
N ARG A 189 -9.22 4.51 1.87
CA ARG A 189 -8.41 3.48 2.51
C ARG A 189 -8.10 3.82 3.97
N PHE A 190 -7.89 5.10 4.29
CA PHE A 190 -7.76 5.57 5.67
C PHE A 190 -9.00 5.22 6.51
N THR A 191 -10.19 5.49 5.98
CA THR A 191 -11.46 5.21 6.68
C THR A 191 -11.63 3.71 6.92
N GLN A 192 -11.29 2.88 5.92
CA GLN A 192 -11.30 1.43 6.06
C GLN A 192 -10.30 0.93 7.11
N HIS A 193 -9.10 1.54 7.16
CA HIS A 193 -8.04 1.15 8.11
C HIS A 193 -8.41 1.53 9.55
N ILE A 194 -8.88 2.76 9.78
CA ILE A 194 -9.28 3.20 11.14
C ILE A 194 -10.50 2.43 11.65
N ASP A 195 -11.45 2.09 10.77
CA ASP A 195 -12.59 1.22 11.13
C ASP A 195 -12.13 -0.21 11.46
N ALA A 196 -11.09 -0.71 10.80
CA ALA A 196 -10.54 -2.03 11.06
C ALA A 196 -9.90 -2.11 12.46
N ILE A 197 -9.28 -1.04 12.95
CA ILE A 197 -8.75 -0.94 14.33
C ILE A 197 -9.86 -1.15 15.37
N SER A 198 -11.07 -0.68 15.08
CA SER A 198 -12.24 -0.87 15.95
C SER A 198 -12.84 -2.28 15.87
N LYS A 199 -12.65 -3.01 14.77
CA LYS A 199 -13.36 -4.27 14.45
C LYS A 199 -12.51 -5.53 14.52
N THR A 200 -11.19 -5.39 14.63
CA THR A 200 -10.24 -6.52 14.55
C THR A 200 -10.08 -7.22 15.91
N ASP A 201 -10.08 -8.56 15.92
CA ASP A 201 -9.83 -9.39 17.11
C ASP A 201 -8.34 -9.54 17.48
N LYS A 202 -7.43 -9.10 16.61
CA LYS A 202 -5.99 -9.09 16.88
C LYS A 202 -5.64 -7.88 17.75
N GLN A 203 -4.79 -8.10 18.76
CA GLN A 203 -4.18 -7.06 19.58
C GLN A 203 -3.33 -6.12 18.70
N GLN A 204 -3.93 -5.01 18.27
CA GLN A 204 -3.23 -3.92 17.59
C GLN A 204 -3.04 -2.76 18.56
N HIS A 205 -1.81 -2.26 18.62
CA HIS A 205 -1.44 -1.06 19.34
C HIS A 205 -0.38 -0.32 18.54
N GLY A 206 -0.34 1.00 18.70
CA GLY A 206 0.61 1.84 17.99
C GLY A 206 0.30 3.32 18.21
N VAL A 207 0.75 4.14 17.27
CA VAL A 207 0.46 5.57 17.26
C VAL A 207 -0.16 6.00 15.94
N LEU A 208 -1.10 6.93 16.03
CA LEU A 208 -1.64 7.68 14.90
C LEU A 208 -1.01 9.06 14.94
N VAL A 209 -0.39 9.47 13.83
CA VAL A 209 0.08 10.83 13.63
C VAL A 209 -0.77 11.49 12.56
N VAL A 210 -1.41 12.60 12.89
CA VAL A 210 -2.08 13.49 11.91
C VAL A 210 -1.17 14.68 11.65
N ILE A 211 -0.96 15.01 10.39
CA ILE A 211 -0.06 16.09 9.94
C ILE A 211 -0.87 17.03 9.06
N LYS A 212 -0.95 18.30 9.43
CA LYS A 212 -1.71 19.30 8.67
C LYS A 212 -0.77 20.34 8.07
N ALA A 213 -0.88 20.52 6.76
CA ALA A 213 -0.20 21.57 6.03
C ALA A 213 -0.58 22.96 6.57
N ALA A 214 0.41 23.81 6.86
CA ALA A 214 0.18 25.12 7.45
C ALA A 214 -0.22 26.17 6.41
N GLU A 215 0.45 26.20 5.26
CA GLU A 215 0.34 27.31 4.30
C GLU A 215 -0.28 26.91 2.94
N LEU A 216 -0.90 25.73 2.83
CA LEU A 216 -1.44 25.25 1.54
C LEU A 216 -2.41 26.24 0.88
N ALA A 217 -3.30 26.86 1.66
CA ALA A 217 -4.25 27.84 1.13
C ALA A 217 -3.53 29.08 0.57
N THR A 218 -2.55 29.60 1.31
CA THR A 218 -1.71 30.75 0.92
C THR A 218 -0.90 30.44 -0.34
N VAL A 219 -0.26 29.28 -0.41
CA VAL A 219 0.51 28.83 -1.58
C VAL A 219 -0.40 28.72 -2.80
N ASN A 220 -1.58 28.12 -2.66
CA ASN A 220 -2.56 28.01 -3.73
C ASN A 220 -3.04 29.38 -4.23
N GLN A 221 -3.23 30.33 -3.33
CA GLN A 221 -3.71 31.68 -3.65
C GLN A 221 -2.62 32.51 -4.35
N LEU A 222 -1.37 32.42 -3.91
CA LEU A 222 -0.26 33.23 -4.45
C LEU A 222 0.37 32.63 -5.71
N HIS A 223 0.49 31.31 -5.77
CA HIS A 223 1.29 30.61 -6.80
C HIS A 223 0.48 29.59 -7.61
N GLY A 224 -0.82 29.47 -7.34
CA GLY A 224 -1.73 28.57 -8.05
C GLY A 224 -1.67 27.12 -7.57
N ARG A 225 -2.61 26.29 -8.06
CA ARG A 225 -2.80 24.91 -7.60
C ARG A 225 -1.62 23.99 -7.88
N ALA A 226 -0.93 24.17 -9.02
CA ALA A 226 0.25 23.36 -9.35
C ALA A 226 1.39 23.53 -8.34
N ALA A 227 1.57 24.75 -7.80
CA ALA A 227 2.53 25.01 -6.74
C ALA A 227 2.09 24.38 -5.40
N GLY A 228 0.78 24.38 -5.11
CA GLY A 228 0.22 23.66 -3.98
C GLY A 228 0.43 22.14 -4.07
N ASP A 229 0.29 21.56 -5.27
CA ASP A 229 0.55 20.14 -5.49
C ASP A 229 2.04 19.79 -5.28
N ASP A 230 2.97 20.62 -5.80
CA ASP A 230 4.41 20.45 -5.54
C ASP A 230 4.74 20.57 -4.04
N TYR A 231 4.08 21.51 -3.35
CA TYR A 231 4.22 21.68 -1.91
C TYR A 231 3.79 20.42 -1.13
N LEU A 232 2.66 19.83 -1.52
CA LEU A 232 2.16 18.61 -0.89
C LEU A 232 3.00 17.38 -1.25
N ALA A 233 3.53 17.30 -2.46
CA ALA A 233 4.45 16.23 -2.87
C ALA A 233 5.77 16.27 -2.07
N LYS A 234 6.29 17.48 -1.80
CA LYS A 234 7.47 17.67 -0.95
C LYS A 234 7.18 17.35 0.52
N LEU A 235 6.04 17.79 1.05
CA LEU A 235 5.58 17.39 2.38
C LEU A 235 5.48 15.86 2.51
N ALA A 236 4.89 15.18 1.53
CA ALA A 236 4.83 13.72 1.47
C ALA A 236 6.23 13.08 1.42
N THR A 237 7.19 13.72 0.77
CA THR A 237 8.60 13.29 0.76
C THR A 237 9.23 13.40 2.14
N CYS A 238 8.99 14.49 2.89
CA CYS A 238 9.45 14.65 4.27
C CYS A 238 8.88 13.54 5.17
N ILE A 239 7.58 13.26 5.06
CA ILE A 239 6.92 12.17 5.79
C ILE A 239 7.58 10.83 5.45
N ARG A 240 7.78 10.55 4.15
CA ARG A 240 8.36 9.28 3.67
C ARG A 240 9.79 9.08 4.20
N LYS A 241 10.61 10.13 4.21
CA LYS A 241 11.97 10.07 4.78
C LYS A 241 11.92 9.74 6.27
N SER A 242 11.03 10.38 7.03
CA SER A 242 10.90 10.14 8.47
C SER A 242 10.40 8.74 8.83
N VAL A 243 9.59 8.10 7.99
CA VAL A 243 9.11 6.72 8.26
C VAL A 243 10.08 5.62 7.85
N THR A 244 11.14 5.91 7.08
CA THR A 244 12.02 4.89 6.47
C THR A 244 12.66 3.94 7.49
N ASN A 245 12.90 4.42 8.72
CA ASN A 245 13.56 3.65 9.79
C ASN A 245 12.59 3.07 10.82
N LEU A 246 11.29 3.16 10.56
CA LEU A 246 10.24 2.65 11.45
C LEU A 246 9.69 1.34 10.89
N GLY A 247 9.00 0.56 11.72
CA GLY A 247 8.44 -0.74 11.35
C GLY A 247 7.31 -0.66 10.32
N LEU A 248 6.28 -1.48 10.49
CA LEU A 248 5.09 -1.44 9.65
C LEU A 248 4.39 -0.09 9.83
N CYS A 249 4.38 0.71 8.75
CA CYS A 249 3.72 2.00 8.72
C CYS A 249 2.82 2.13 7.48
N GLU A 250 1.66 2.75 7.65
CA GLU A 250 0.75 3.07 6.56
C GLU A 250 0.52 4.60 6.52
N CYS A 251 0.83 5.20 5.38
CA CYS A 251 0.68 6.64 5.14
C CYS A 251 -0.55 6.91 4.28
N PHE A 252 -1.31 7.94 4.66
CA PHE A 252 -2.57 8.32 4.05
C PHE A 252 -2.65 9.82 3.80
N ARG A 253 -3.36 10.21 2.73
CA ARG A 253 -3.84 11.58 2.52
C ARG A 253 -5.34 11.62 2.83
N VAL A 254 -5.70 12.30 3.91
CA VAL A 254 -7.05 12.31 4.50
C VAL A 254 -7.89 13.44 3.93
N SER A 255 -7.29 14.59 3.67
CA SER A 255 -7.96 15.77 3.09
C SER A 255 -7.05 16.49 2.08
N SER A 256 -7.42 17.71 1.66
CA SER A 256 -6.61 18.49 0.72
C SER A 256 -5.18 18.75 1.23
N GLY A 257 -5.02 19.01 2.53
CA GLY A 257 -3.74 19.31 3.17
C GLY A 257 -3.42 18.46 4.41
N ASP A 258 -4.30 17.51 4.76
CA ASP A 258 -4.11 16.66 5.94
C ASP A 258 -3.64 15.27 5.55
N PHE A 259 -2.63 14.80 6.27
CA PHE A 259 -2.02 13.50 6.16
C PHE A 259 -2.22 12.74 7.47
N ALA A 260 -2.25 11.41 7.37
CA ALA A 260 -2.25 10.53 8.53
C ALA A 260 -1.22 9.43 8.35
N VAL A 261 -0.54 9.07 9.42
CA VAL A 261 0.43 7.97 9.48
C VAL A 261 0.07 7.07 10.63
N PHE A 262 -0.23 5.81 10.34
CA PHE A 262 -0.32 4.76 11.34
C PHE A 262 1.04 4.07 11.45
N ILE A 263 1.53 3.94 12.67
CA ILE A 263 2.77 3.21 12.97
C ILE A 263 2.45 2.15 14.00
N ASP A 264 2.60 0.89 13.58
CA ASP A 264 2.17 -0.27 14.35
C ASP A 264 3.26 -0.74 15.31
N SER A 265 2.85 -1.26 16.47
CA SER A 265 3.72 -1.92 17.45
C SER A 265 4.85 -1.04 17.98
N ILE A 266 4.61 0.27 18.09
CA ILE A 266 5.55 1.21 18.71
C ILE A 266 4.93 1.90 19.93
N THR A 267 5.80 2.23 20.88
CA THR A 267 5.46 3.04 22.03
C THR A 267 5.48 4.53 21.67
N LEU A 268 4.81 5.35 22.50
CA LEU A 268 4.83 6.82 22.35
C LEU A 268 6.26 7.38 22.29
N LYS A 269 7.16 6.87 23.13
CA LYS A 269 8.57 7.28 23.18
C LYS A 269 9.34 6.94 21.90
N GLU A 270 8.99 5.84 21.24
CA GLU A 270 9.57 5.51 19.93
C GLU A 270 8.99 6.39 18.82
N GLY A 271 7.70 6.77 18.94
CA GLY A 271 7.04 7.73 18.05
C GLY A 271 7.61 9.15 18.15
N GLU A 272 8.13 9.54 19.31
CA GLU A 272 8.77 10.85 19.49
C GLU A 272 9.96 11.04 18.54
N ARG A 273 10.77 9.99 18.34
CA ARG A 273 11.90 10.01 17.38
C ARG A 273 11.43 10.28 15.95
N PHE A 274 10.27 9.76 15.57
CA PHE A 274 9.66 10.04 14.27
C PHE A 274 9.28 11.52 14.16
N LEU A 275 8.66 12.08 15.19
CA LEU A 275 8.25 13.48 15.20
C LEU A 275 9.45 14.43 15.15
N GLU A 276 10.54 14.12 15.87
CA GLU A 276 11.79 14.88 15.78
C GLU A 276 12.39 14.86 14.37
N GLN A 277 12.43 13.69 13.73
CA GLN A 277 12.93 13.57 12.35
C GLN A 277 12.04 14.30 11.36
N LEU A 278 10.71 14.18 11.52
CA LEU A 278 9.74 14.92 10.71
C LEU A 278 9.95 16.42 10.87
N LYS A 279 10.06 16.94 12.10
CA LYS A 279 10.35 18.35 12.35
C LYS A 279 11.60 18.81 11.61
N ARG A 280 12.72 18.08 11.71
CA ARG A 280 13.97 18.43 11.00
C ARG A 280 13.77 18.53 9.49
N HIS A 281 13.10 17.56 8.88
CA HIS A 281 12.81 17.59 7.44
C HIS A 281 11.85 18.73 7.05
N LEU A 282 10.90 19.09 7.92
CA LEU A 282 10.00 20.23 7.71
C LEU A 282 10.75 21.56 7.82
N ASP A 283 11.66 21.70 8.78
CA ASP A 283 12.49 22.91 8.95
C ASP A 283 13.43 23.12 7.77
N GLU A 284 14.08 22.05 7.28
CA GLU A 284 14.88 22.10 6.05
C GLU A 284 14.04 22.55 4.84
N TYR A 285 12.81 22.05 4.74
CA TYR A 285 11.91 22.42 3.65
C TYR A 285 11.44 23.88 3.78
N ALA A 286 11.10 24.34 4.98
CA ALA A 286 10.75 25.73 5.28
C ALA A 286 11.87 26.68 4.86
N GLN A 287 13.12 26.37 5.22
CA GLN A 287 14.29 27.16 4.83
C GLN A 287 14.46 27.25 3.32
N SER A 288 14.25 26.16 2.58
CA SER A 288 14.39 26.14 1.13
C SER A 288 13.33 26.98 0.40
N THR A 289 12.14 27.12 1.01
CA THR A 289 10.99 27.83 0.44
C THR A 289 10.80 29.24 1.00
N LYS A 290 11.56 29.62 2.04
CA LYS A 290 11.37 30.86 2.81
C LYS A 290 9.93 30.99 3.34
N SER A 291 9.33 29.86 3.68
CA SER A 291 8.02 29.77 4.33
C SER A 291 8.23 29.73 5.84
N ASP A 292 7.30 30.29 6.61
CA ASP A 292 7.42 30.35 8.06
C ASP A 292 7.10 28.97 8.68
N SER A 293 6.12 28.25 8.12
CA SER A 293 5.75 26.90 8.57
C SER A 293 5.27 26.03 7.41
N ILE A 294 5.73 24.79 7.35
CA ILE A 294 5.26 23.79 6.39
C ILE A 294 4.09 23.00 6.97
N ALA A 295 4.23 22.40 8.16
CA ALA A 295 3.17 21.55 8.70
C ALA A 295 3.27 21.39 10.21
N HIS A 296 2.13 21.13 10.85
CA HIS A 296 2.08 20.78 12.28
C HIS A 296 1.60 19.34 12.43
N ALA A 297 2.14 18.64 13.43
CA ALA A 297 1.83 17.22 13.65
C ALA A 297 1.26 16.96 15.05
N GLY A 298 0.22 16.12 15.14
CA GLY A 298 -0.35 15.64 16.38
C GLY A 298 -0.24 14.13 16.45
N MET A 299 0.33 13.60 17.53
CA MET A 299 0.48 12.17 17.75
C MET A 299 -0.36 11.70 18.93
N VAL A 300 -1.11 10.61 18.71
CA VAL A 300 -1.94 9.98 19.73
C VAL A 300 -1.69 8.47 19.74
N PRO A 301 -1.64 7.85 20.93
CA PRO A 301 -1.59 6.39 21.01
C PRO A 301 -2.95 5.83 20.62
N TYR A 302 -2.96 4.68 19.95
CA TYR A 302 -4.19 3.94 19.70
C TYR A 302 -4.04 2.49 20.17
N GLN A 303 -5.17 1.93 20.59
CA GLN A 303 -5.31 0.54 21.03
C GLN A 303 -6.58 -0.05 20.42
N GLN A 304 -6.64 -1.39 20.40
CA GLN A 304 -7.82 -2.14 19.98
C GLN A 304 -9.09 -1.63 20.69
N GLY A 305 -10.17 -1.48 19.93
CA GLY A 305 -11.47 -1.06 20.45
C GLY A 305 -11.63 0.44 20.68
N ASN A 306 -10.62 1.27 20.33
CA ASN A 306 -10.82 2.72 20.28
C ASN A 306 -11.82 3.08 19.17
N GLU A 307 -12.75 3.97 19.50
CA GLU A 307 -13.70 4.51 18.54
C GLU A 307 -12.96 5.40 17.52
N PRO A 308 -13.11 5.18 16.20
CA PRO A 308 -12.43 5.95 15.16
C PRO A 308 -12.63 7.46 15.28
N LEU A 309 -13.86 7.89 15.60
CA LEU A 309 -14.22 9.30 15.71
C LEU A 309 -13.49 9.96 16.89
N ALA A 310 -13.47 9.30 18.05
CA ALA A 310 -12.76 9.79 19.23
C ALA A 310 -11.26 9.88 18.97
N LEU A 311 -10.67 8.86 18.34
CA LEU A 311 -9.24 8.84 18.03
C LEU A 311 -8.84 9.97 17.09
N MET A 312 -9.65 10.25 16.06
CA MET A 312 -9.41 11.36 15.14
C MET A 312 -9.56 12.72 15.84
N ALA A 313 -10.56 12.87 16.72
CA ALA A 313 -10.77 14.10 17.49
C ALA A 313 -9.57 14.42 18.41
N LEU A 314 -8.98 13.38 19.02
CA LEU A 314 -7.76 13.51 19.82
C LEU A 314 -6.56 13.93 18.97
N ALA A 315 -6.38 13.31 17.80
CA ALA A 315 -5.29 13.66 16.90
C ALA A 315 -5.43 15.10 16.37
N ASP A 316 -6.65 15.53 16.05
CA ASP A 316 -6.96 16.90 15.67
C ASP A 316 -6.67 17.90 16.79
N THR A 317 -7.00 17.54 18.04
CA THR A 317 -6.69 18.34 19.22
C THR A 317 -5.19 18.48 19.40
N ALA A 318 -4.43 17.38 19.24
CA ALA A 318 -2.98 17.40 19.30
C ALA A 318 -2.36 18.29 18.22
N VAL A 319 -2.87 18.25 16.98
CA VAL A 319 -2.43 19.18 15.93
C VAL A 319 -2.72 20.63 16.30
N SER A 320 -3.91 20.92 16.85
CA SER A 320 -4.25 22.28 17.28
C SER A 320 -3.31 22.79 18.38
N VAL A 321 -2.91 21.94 19.33
CA VAL A 321 -1.88 22.32 20.32
C VAL A 321 -0.54 22.57 19.63
N ALA A 322 -0.15 21.72 18.68
CA ALA A 322 1.09 21.90 17.93
C ALA A 322 1.13 23.22 17.13
N GLN A 323 -0.01 23.75 16.71
CA GLN A 323 -0.09 25.04 16.01
C GLN A 323 0.25 26.23 16.91
N THR A 324 -0.02 26.14 18.22
CA THR A 324 0.24 27.24 19.17
C THR A 324 1.68 27.28 19.67
N LEU A 325 2.44 26.19 19.50
CA LEU A 325 3.81 26.04 19.99
C LEU A 325 4.86 26.70 19.06
N GLY A 326 4.46 27.17 17.88
CA GLY A 326 5.35 27.76 16.88
C GLY A 326 5.48 26.94 15.59
N PRO A 327 6.37 27.34 14.67
CA PRO A 327 6.45 26.77 13.32
C PRO A 327 6.96 25.33 13.32
N ASN A 328 6.42 24.51 12.41
CA ASN A 328 6.78 23.09 12.24
C ASN A 328 6.74 22.25 13.53
N ARG A 329 5.96 22.66 14.53
CA ARG A 329 5.90 21.97 15.82
C ARG A 329 5.00 20.75 15.75
N TYR A 330 5.24 19.86 16.70
CA TYR A 330 4.41 18.70 16.94
C TYR A 330 3.96 18.67 18.40
N TYR A 331 2.91 17.91 18.67
CA TYR A 331 2.45 17.63 20.03
C TYR A 331 2.09 16.16 20.16
N GLN A 332 2.53 15.55 21.26
CA GLN A 332 2.24 14.18 21.62
C GLN A 332 1.25 14.18 22.78
N LEU A 333 0.12 13.49 22.60
CA LEU A 333 -0.83 13.27 23.67
C LEU A 333 -0.44 12.01 24.46
N GLU A 334 -0.01 12.17 25.72
CA GLU A 334 0.53 11.06 26.52
C GLU A 334 -0.52 10.05 27.01
N LYS A 335 -1.78 10.46 27.16
CA LYS A 335 -2.87 9.60 27.63
C LYS A 335 -4.13 9.82 26.84
N LEU A 336 -4.84 8.74 26.52
CA LEU A 336 -6.25 8.75 26.16
C LEU A 336 -7.04 9.02 27.45
N SER A 337 -7.08 10.26 27.93
CA SER A 337 -7.92 10.55 29.11
C SER A 337 -9.38 10.50 28.67
N ALA A 338 -10.25 9.83 29.44
CA ALA A 338 -11.70 9.76 29.13
C ALA A 338 -12.35 11.15 28.96
N ASN A 339 -11.74 12.20 29.51
CA ASN A 339 -12.16 13.60 29.39
C ASN A 339 -11.68 14.29 28.09
N GLU A 340 -10.96 13.63 27.20
CA GLU A 340 -10.50 14.20 25.91
C GLU A 340 -11.29 13.63 24.72
N GLN A 341 -12.25 12.72 24.98
CA GLN A 341 -13.21 12.20 24.00
C GLN A 341 -14.24 13.24 23.52
N PHE A 342 -14.12 14.48 23.98
CA PHE A 342 -15.03 15.54 23.59
C PHE A 342 -14.77 15.94 22.14
N GLY A 343 -15.79 15.77 21.30
CA GLY A 343 -15.76 16.24 19.92
C GLY A 343 -15.50 17.76 19.84
N THR A 344 -15.04 18.20 18.67
CA THR A 344 -14.66 19.58 18.37
C THR A 344 -15.66 20.61 18.92
N GLU A 345 -16.96 20.43 18.69
CA GLU A 345 -18.02 21.36 19.13
C GLU A 345 -18.16 21.50 20.67
N HIS A 346 -17.77 20.49 21.44
CA HIS A 346 -17.88 20.51 22.89
C HIS A 346 -16.88 21.48 23.53
N TRP A 347 -15.69 21.64 22.95
CA TRP A 347 -14.67 22.55 23.50
C TRP A 347 -15.11 24.01 23.50
N LYS A 348 -15.89 24.44 22.49
CA LYS A 348 -16.43 25.81 22.46
C LYS A 348 -17.36 26.07 23.65
N VAL A 349 -18.28 25.13 23.93
CA VAL A 349 -19.20 25.21 25.06
C VAL A 349 -18.44 25.17 26.39
N THR A 350 -17.44 24.29 26.50
CA THR A 350 -16.62 24.17 27.70
C THR A 350 -15.82 25.43 28.01
N ILE A 351 -15.24 26.07 27.00
CA ILE A 351 -14.50 27.33 27.19
C ILE A 351 -15.46 28.47 27.57
N ASP A 352 -16.65 28.52 26.96
CA ASP A 352 -17.66 29.54 27.29
C ASP A 352 -18.15 29.43 28.75
N ASP A 353 -18.42 28.20 29.21
CA ASP A 353 -18.78 27.92 30.61
C ASP A 353 -17.63 28.28 31.57
N LEU A 354 -16.39 27.93 31.21
CA LEU A 354 -15.19 28.23 31.98
C LEU A 354 -14.99 29.74 32.15
N ILE A 355 -15.13 30.51 31.07
CA ILE A 355 -15.03 31.98 31.08
C ILE A 355 -16.14 32.58 31.94
N SER A 356 -17.37 32.11 31.76
CA SER A 356 -18.55 32.60 32.49
C SER A 356 -18.44 32.36 34.00
N ARG A 357 -17.95 31.19 34.41
CA ARG A 357 -17.77 30.82 35.82
C ARG A 357 -16.47 31.33 36.44
N ARG A 358 -15.53 31.82 35.62
CA ARG A 358 -14.17 32.20 36.03
C ARG A 358 -13.45 31.04 36.74
N SER A 359 -13.61 29.82 36.22
CA SER A 359 -13.17 28.56 36.85
C SER A 359 -11.67 28.31 36.67
N ILE A 360 -10.84 29.12 37.33
CA ILE A 360 -9.38 28.97 37.30
C ILE A 360 -8.75 28.94 38.69
N LYS A 361 -7.59 28.30 38.79
CA LYS A 361 -6.68 28.40 39.92
C LYS A 361 -5.29 28.78 39.42
N PHE A 362 -4.55 29.51 40.23
CA PHE A 362 -3.17 29.85 39.92
C PHE A 362 -2.22 28.93 40.69
N TYR A 363 -1.26 28.41 39.95
CA TYR A 363 -0.02 27.91 40.50
C TYR A 363 1.04 28.99 40.30
N GLN A 364 2.10 28.97 41.11
CA GLN A 364 3.26 29.83 40.93
C GLN A 364 4.52 28.99 40.77
N GLN A 365 5.45 29.47 39.97
CA GLN A 365 6.79 28.93 39.90
C GLN A 365 7.80 30.08 40.01
N PRO A 366 8.73 30.06 40.99
CA PRO A 366 9.72 31.11 41.12
C PRO A 366 10.83 30.99 40.08
N ILE A 367 11.34 32.14 39.67
CA ILE A 367 12.57 32.27 38.89
C ILE A 367 13.69 32.61 39.89
N GLN A 368 14.75 31.82 39.92
CA GLN A 368 15.92 32.08 40.76
C GLN A 368 16.81 33.11 40.06
N PRO A 369 17.12 34.25 40.69
CA PRO A 369 18.10 35.18 40.14
C PRO A 369 19.51 34.61 40.25
N CYS A 370 20.33 34.77 39.20
CA CYS A 370 21.73 34.34 39.22
C CYS A 370 22.62 35.31 40.02
N ASN A 371 22.21 36.58 40.14
CA ASN A 371 22.89 37.60 40.94
C ASN A 371 21.88 38.26 41.89
N ASN A 372 22.31 38.64 43.10
CA ASN A 372 21.42 39.22 44.12
C ASN A 372 20.78 40.55 43.71
N ASP A 373 21.40 41.28 42.78
CA ASP A 373 20.89 42.55 42.26
C ASP A 373 19.94 42.38 41.06
N THR A 374 19.75 41.15 40.57
CA THR A 374 18.86 40.88 39.45
C THR A 374 17.42 40.78 39.91
N GLU A 375 16.61 41.77 39.51
CA GLU A 375 15.17 41.71 39.69
C GLU A 375 14.55 40.68 38.73
N VAL A 376 13.93 39.65 39.32
CA VAL A 376 13.18 38.56 38.66
C VAL A 376 11.74 38.49 39.21
N TYR A 377 10.91 37.66 38.60
CA TYR A 377 9.50 37.49 38.97
C TYR A 377 9.14 36.02 39.21
N ARG A 378 7.90 35.77 39.66
CA ARG A 378 7.34 34.41 39.74
C ARG A 378 6.29 34.23 38.66
N GLU A 379 6.40 33.19 37.85
CA GLU A 379 5.41 32.92 36.80
C GLU A 379 4.12 32.38 37.43
N LEU A 380 2.98 32.93 37.04
CA LEU A 380 1.66 32.40 37.35
C LEU A 380 1.21 31.44 36.26
N LEU A 381 1.01 30.19 36.67
CA LEU A 381 0.58 29.10 35.82
C LEU A 381 -0.93 28.90 36.02
N THR A 382 -1.71 29.29 35.03
CA THR A 382 -3.17 29.13 35.05
C THR A 382 -3.54 27.65 34.88
N ARG A 383 -4.40 27.16 35.79
CA ARG A 383 -5.01 25.83 35.72
C ARG A 383 -6.52 25.98 35.61
N PHE A 384 -7.10 25.27 34.65
CA PHE A 384 -8.50 25.36 34.29
C PHE A 384 -9.30 24.19 34.86
N TYR A 385 -10.53 24.44 35.25
CA TYR A 385 -11.42 23.41 35.78
C TYR A 385 -12.79 23.49 35.12
N ASN A 386 -13.38 22.34 34.80
CA ASN A 386 -14.74 22.27 34.29
C ASN A 386 -15.78 22.46 35.41
N SER A 387 -17.05 22.46 35.04
CA SER A 387 -18.19 22.56 35.97
C SER A 387 -18.25 21.45 37.04
N ASP A 388 -17.69 20.27 36.76
CA ASP A 388 -17.57 19.15 37.71
C ASP A 388 -16.34 19.26 38.64
N GLY A 389 -15.54 20.32 38.51
CA GLY A 389 -14.31 20.52 39.26
C GLY A 389 -13.12 19.67 38.78
N LYS A 390 -13.21 19.05 37.60
CA LYS A 390 -12.11 18.30 36.99
C LYS A 390 -11.15 19.24 36.28
N HIS A 391 -9.85 18.97 36.40
CA HIS A 391 -8.80 19.72 35.73
C HIS A 391 -8.85 19.52 34.21
N LEU A 392 -8.79 20.63 33.47
CA LEU A 392 -8.68 20.67 32.02
C LEU A 392 -7.22 21.00 31.64
N PRO A 393 -6.59 20.26 30.71
CA PRO A 393 -5.23 20.55 30.28
C PRO A 393 -5.09 21.99 29.74
N THR A 394 -4.19 22.77 30.34
CA THR A 394 -3.98 24.19 29.99
C THR A 394 -3.65 24.39 28.51
N THR A 395 -2.73 23.59 27.97
CA THR A 395 -2.33 23.63 26.56
C THR A 395 -3.52 23.41 25.63
N THR A 396 -4.37 22.42 25.93
CA THR A 396 -5.59 22.13 25.16
C THR A 396 -6.60 23.26 25.23
N VAL A 397 -6.85 23.83 26.42
CA VAL A 397 -7.79 24.95 26.59
C VAL A 397 -7.34 26.16 25.76
N ILE A 398 -6.06 26.52 25.82
CA ILE A 398 -5.50 27.66 25.06
C ILE A 398 -5.62 27.39 23.56
N ALA A 399 -5.22 26.22 23.09
CA ALA A 399 -5.29 25.86 21.67
C ALA A 399 -6.72 25.86 21.11
N MET A 400 -7.67 25.34 21.89
CA MET A 400 -9.08 25.36 21.50
C MET A 400 -9.65 26.79 21.57
N ALA A 401 -9.24 27.61 22.53
CA ALA A 401 -9.64 29.02 22.59
C ALA A 401 -9.15 29.80 21.36
N GLU A 402 -7.91 29.57 20.91
CA GLU A 402 -7.40 30.17 19.67
C GLU A 402 -8.18 29.69 18.45
N ARG A 403 -8.41 28.38 18.33
CA ARG A 403 -9.19 27.79 17.23
C ARG A 403 -10.60 28.36 17.12
N TYR A 404 -11.25 28.67 18.25
CA TYR A 404 -12.61 29.23 18.28
C TYR A 404 -12.66 30.76 18.36
N GLY A 405 -11.53 31.45 18.32
CA GLY A 405 -11.47 32.90 18.43
C GLY A 405 -11.88 33.44 19.82
N MET A 406 -11.70 32.64 20.87
CA MET A 406 -12.08 32.94 22.26
C MET A 406 -10.88 33.37 23.13
N SER A 407 -9.66 33.42 22.58
CA SER A 407 -8.44 33.77 23.34
C SER A 407 -8.53 35.11 24.04
N VAL A 408 -9.13 36.12 23.40
CA VAL A 408 -9.28 37.46 23.97
C VAL A 408 -10.11 37.42 25.26
N GLU A 409 -11.24 36.71 25.26
CA GLU A 409 -12.10 36.62 26.44
C GLU A 409 -11.48 35.74 27.53
N LEU A 410 -10.76 34.68 27.14
CA LEU A 410 -9.98 33.85 28.06
C LEU A 410 -8.88 34.66 28.76
N ASP A 411 -8.10 35.43 28.00
CA ASP A 411 -7.02 36.27 28.52
C ASP A 411 -7.58 37.39 29.40
N LYS A 412 -8.70 38.03 29.01
CA LYS A 412 -9.38 39.02 29.86
C LYS A 412 -9.77 38.44 31.21
N MET A 413 -10.32 37.21 31.21
CA MET A 413 -10.67 36.51 32.45
C MET A 413 -9.43 36.24 33.31
N ILE A 414 -8.34 35.72 32.72
CA ILE A 414 -7.09 35.45 33.43
C ILE A 414 -6.55 36.72 34.08
N VAL A 415 -6.41 37.81 33.31
CA VAL A 415 -5.88 39.08 33.83
C VAL A 415 -6.76 39.66 34.94
N THR A 416 -8.07 39.66 34.74
CA THR A 416 -9.02 40.18 35.73
C THR A 416 -8.91 39.40 37.04
N GLN A 417 -8.81 38.08 36.96
CA GLN A 417 -8.68 37.22 38.14
C GLN A 417 -7.31 37.38 38.80
N THR A 418 -6.23 37.56 38.04
CA THR A 418 -4.90 37.86 38.59
C THR A 418 -4.92 39.16 39.39
N ILE A 419 -5.49 40.23 38.83
CA ILE A 419 -5.59 41.52 39.52
C ILE A 419 -6.43 41.38 40.79
N LYS A 420 -7.56 40.65 40.73
CA LYS A 420 -8.40 40.37 41.89
C LYS A 420 -7.61 39.65 42.99
N VAL A 421 -6.96 38.54 42.65
CA VAL A 421 -6.18 37.73 43.61
C VAL A 421 -5.09 38.54 44.28
N LEU A 422 -4.32 39.33 43.51
CA LEU A 422 -3.24 40.16 44.06
C LEU A 422 -3.75 41.31 44.92
N SER A 423 -4.91 41.88 44.57
CA SER A 423 -5.52 42.97 45.34
C SER A 423 -6.13 42.48 46.66
N GLU A 424 -6.75 41.30 46.65
CA GLU A 424 -7.34 40.67 47.84
C GLU A 424 -6.30 40.04 48.77
N ASN A 425 -5.07 39.77 48.27
CA ASN A 425 -3.99 39.15 49.04
C ASN A 425 -2.70 40.00 49.05
N PRO A 426 -2.68 41.13 49.78
CA PRO A 426 -1.50 42.02 49.84
C PRO A 426 -0.21 41.35 50.34
N GLY A 427 -0.32 40.23 51.06
CA GLY A 427 0.83 39.44 51.53
C GLY A 427 1.59 38.73 50.41
N ILE A 428 0.98 38.54 49.24
CA ILE A 428 1.70 38.08 48.04
C ILE A 428 2.56 39.26 47.58
N SER A 429 3.88 39.17 47.72
CA SER A 429 4.85 40.23 47.40
C SER A 429 5.64 39.93 46.13
N GLY A 430 6.33 40.92 45.55
CA GLY A 430 7.14 40.72 44.35
C GLY A 430 6.36 40.76 43.04
N GLN A 431 7.09 40.59 41.93
CA GLN A 431 6.55 40.62 40.57
C GLN A 431 5.96 39.26 40.18
N MET A 432 4.88 39.27 39.40
CA MET A 432 4.14 38.08 38.96
C MET A 432 4.03 38.07 37.43
N GLY A 433 4.49 36.99 36.81
CA GLY A 433 4.37 36.69 35.39
C GLY A 433 2.97 36.19 35.04
N VAL A 434 2.36 36.70 33.98
CA VAL A 434 1.02 36.28 33.52
C VAL A 434 1.08 36.02 32.03
N ASN A 435 0.83 34.77 31.67
CA ASN A 435 0.72 34.34 30.28
C ASN A 435 -0.50 34.96 29.61
N ILE A 436 -0.30 35.58 28.45
CA ILE A 436 -1.36 36.07 27.57
C ILE A 436 -1.07 35.66 26.13
N SER A 437 -2.12 35.42 25.36
CA SER A 437 -1.97 35.00 23.96
C SER A 437 -1.47 36.18 23.12
N ALA A 438 -0.47 35.95 22.26
CA ALA A 438 -0.03 36.97 21.32
C ALA A 438 -1.17 37.43 20.39
N SER A 439 -2.05 36.51 19.99
CA SER A 439 -3.26 36.80 19.22
C SER A 439 -4.19 37.83 19.89
N SER A 440 -4.21 37.91 21.22
CA SER A 440 -4.90 38.95 21.98
C SER A 440 -4.09 40.25 22.02
N ALA A 441 -2.79 40.16 22.30
CA ALA A 441 -1.91 41.34 22.40
C ALA A 441 -1.76 42.13 21.09
N LEU A 442 -1.86 41.46 19.95
CA LEU A 442 -1.83 42.10 18.63
C LEU A 442 -3.15 42.85 18.30
N GLN A 443 -4.21 42.68 19.11
CA GLN A 443 -5.47 43.39 18.90
C GLN A 443 -5.50 44.73 19.65
N ASP A 444 -5.79 45.79 18.92
CA ASP A 444 -5.91 47.15 19.47
C ASP A 444 -6.98 47.24 20.57
N SER A 445 -8.11 46.56 20.38
CA SER A 445 -9.22 46.54 21.35
C SER A 445 -8.80 45.94 22.70
N PHE A 446 -8.07 44.82 22.68
CA PHE A 446 -7.55 44.17 23.88
C PHE A 446 -6.47 45.04 24.55
N THR A 447 -5.55 45.60 23.76
CA THR A 447 -4.49 46.48 24.27
C THR A 447 -5.06 47.68 25.02
N MET A 448 -6.06 48.35 24.44
CA MET A 448 -6.71 49.50 25.06
C MET A 448 -7.52 49.11 26.30
N TRP A 449 -8.22 47.98 26.26
CA TRP A 449 -8.92 47.44 27.43
C TRP A 449 -7.94 47.13 28.58
N LEU A 450 -6.83 46.48 28.28
CA LEU A 450 -5.82 46.10 29.28
C LEU A 450 -5.19 47.34 29.91
N LYS A 451 -4.85 48.34 29.08
CA LYS A 451 -4.32 49.62 29.55
C LYS A 451 -5.30 50.34 30.49
N ASP A 452 -6.59 50.42 30.14
CA ASP A 452 -7.60 51.06 30.98
C ASP A 452 -7.76 50.33 32.32
N LEU A 453 -7.81 48.99 32.28
CA LEU A 453 -7.88 48.16 33.48
C LEU A 453 -6.66 48.38 34.39
N LEU A 454 -5.44 48.28 33.84
CA LEU A 454 -4.20 48.47 34.61
C LEU A 454 -4.03 49.90 35.12
N SER A 455 -4.53 50.91 34.39
CA SER A 455 -4.52 52.30 34.85
C SER A 455 -5.35 52.51 36.11
N LYS A 456 -6.43 51.74 36.29
CA LYS A 456 -7.26 51.73 37.50
C LYS A 456 -6.61 50.98 38.66
N HIS A 457 -5.63 50.13 38.38
CA HIS A 457 -4.94 49.27 39.35
C HIS A 457 -3.41 49.46 39.33
N ARG A 458 -2.93 50.71 39.26
CA ARG A 458 -1.50 51.06 39.09
C ARG A 458 -0.52 50.33 40.02
N ALA A 459 -0.87 50.18 41.30
CA ALA A 459 0.00 49.50 42.27
C ALA A 459 0.16 48.00 41.97
N THR A 460 -0.91 47.35 41.52
CA THR A 460 -0.88 45.95 41.07
C THR A 460 -0.21 45.85 39.70
N ALA A 461 -0.49 46.78 38.79
CA ALA A 461 0.11 46.81 37.44
C ALA A 461 1.64 46.85 37.46
N ALA A 462 2.25 47.67 38.34
CA ALA A 462 3.70 47.75 38.50
C ALA A 462 4.38 46.42 38.90
N ARG A 463 3.59 45.45 39.35
CA ARG A 463 4.04 44.12 39.77
C ARG A 463 3.80 43.06 38.71
N LEU A 464 3.12 43.38 37.60
CA LEU A 464 2.82 42.41 36.56
C LEU A 464 3.90 42.39 35.49
N VAL A 465 4.25 41.19 35.06
CA VAL A 465 5.03 40.91 33.86
C VAL A 465 4.13 40.11 32.94
N PHE A 466 3.81 40.60 31.74
CA PHE A 466 3.04 39.82 30.78
C PHE A 466 3.96 39.00 29.90
N GLU A 467 3.65 37.71 29.79
CA GLU A 467 4.44 36.72 29.08
C GLU A 467 3.74 36.37 27.77
N LEU A 468 4.47 36.48 26.65
CA LEU A 468 3.95 36.24 25.30
C LEU A 468 4.96 35.43 24.50
N ASN A 469 4.48 34.51 23.67
CA ASN A 469 5.37 33.73 22.81
C ASN A 469 6.06 34.57 21.72
N GLU A 470 7.30 34.22 21.40
CA GLU A 470 8.11 34.91 20.38
C GLU A 470 7.44 34.90 18.99
N SER A 471 6.99 33.72 18.55
CA SER A 471 6.43 33.51 17.21
C SER A 471 5.19 34.38 16.97
N GLY A 472 4.30 34.47 17.96
CA GLY A 472 3.11 35.28 17.87
C GLY A 472 3.43 36.78 17.83
N MET A 473 4.41 37.24 18.61
CA MET A 473 4.83 38.65 18.55
C MET A 473 5.51 39.02 17.23
N GLN A 474 6.20 38.08 16.58
CA GLN A 474 6.84 38.30 15.28
C GLN A 474 5.85 38.44 14.13
N ALA A 475 4.65 37.87 14.25
CA ALA A 475 3.62 37.94 13.22
C ALA A 475 3.24 39.40 12.87
N ASN A 476 3.33 40.33 13.83
CA ASN A 476 3.13 41.76 13.58
C ASN A 476 3.96 42.62 14.56
N LEU A 477 5.18 42.98 14.13
CA LEU A 477 6.12 43.78 14.93
C LEU A 477 5.58 45.16 15.34
N GLU A 478 4.81 45.81 14.48
CA GLU A 478 4.25 47.13 14.75
C GLU A 478 3.23 47.08 15.90
N SER A 479 2.32 46.11 15.84
CA SER A 479 1.31 45.90 16.88
C SER A 479 1.96 45.41 18.18
N SER A 480 2.97 44.54 18.09
CA SER A 480 3.79 44.14 19.25
C SER A 480 4.47 45.33 19.92
N HIS A 481 5.15 46.20 19.17
CA HIS A 481 5.77 47.41 19.71
C HIS A 481 4.74 48.34 20.38
N LYS A 482 3.57 48.52 19.74
CA LYS A 482 2.47 49.31 20.31
C LYS A 482 1.99 48.71 21.63
N PHE A 483 1.77 47.39 21.67
CA PHE A 483 1.38 46.67 22.89
C PHE A 483 2.38 46.92 24.01
N VAL A 484 3.67 46.63 23.79
CA VAL A 484 4.72 46.83 24.80
C VAL A 484 4.74 48.28 25.29
N THR A 485 4.68 49.26 24.37
CA THR A 485 4.67 50.69 24.70
C THR A 485 3.48 51.08 25.58
N GLU A 486 2.27 50.60 25.30
CA GLU A 486 1.08 50.91 26.10
C GLU A 486 1.11 50.25 27.48
N ILE A 487 1.66 49.05 27.59
CA ILE A 487 1.82 48.35 28.86
C ILE A 487 2.89 48.98 29.75
N HIS A 488 4.01 49.43 29.17
CA HIS A 488 5.03 50.19 29.92
C HIS A 488 4.48 51.50 30.50
N LYS A 489 3.58 52.20 29.79
CA LYS A 489 2.95 53.45 30.29
C LYS A 489 2.16 53.27 31.58
N VAL A 490 1.69 52.06 31.86
CA VAL A 490 0.95 51.71 33.09
C VAL A 490 1.83 51.03 34.15
N GLY A 491 3.12 50.87 33.87
CA GLY A 491 4.14 50.36 34.80
C GLY A 491 4.33 48.84 34.79
N ALA A 492 3.54 48.09 34.04
CA ALA A 492 3.73 46.66 33.86
C ALA A 492 4.89 46.38 32.89
N LYS A 493 5.48 45.19 33.00
CA LYS A 493 6.63 44.75 32.18
C LYS A 493 6.21 43.66 31.21
N ILE A 494 7.06 43.36 30.23
CA ILE A 494 6.85 42.35 29.20
C ILE A 494 7.99 41.34 29.20
N ALA A 495 7.65 40.06 29.12
CA ALA A 495 8.58 38.97 28.85
C ALA A 495 8.21 38.25 27.54
N VAL A 496 9.22 37.90 26.76
CA VAL A 496 9.05 37.07 25.55
C VAL A 496 9.41 35.64 25.89
N GLU A 497 8.46 34.72 25.75
CA GLU A 497 8.63 33.28 25.98
C GLU A 497 8.99 32.49 24.73
N HIS A 498 9.50 31.28 24.95
CA HIS A 498 9.90 30.33 23.91
C HIS A 498 10.93 30.92 22.93
N PHE A 499 11.81 31.78 23.45
CA PHE A 499 12.74 32.53 22.64
C PHE A 499 13.81 31.62 22.02
N GLY A 500 14.05 31.80 20.73
CA GLY A 500 15.05 31.11 19.91
C GLY A 500 14.48 30.02 18.99
N LEU A 501 13.21 29.66 19.14
CA LEU A 501 12.57 28.68 18.24
C LEU A 501 12.32 29.19 16.82
N GLY A 502 12.20 30.52 16.65
CA GLY A 502 12.03 31.17 15.35
C GLY A 502 13.31 31.84 14.86
N PHE A 503 13.29 32.31 13.60
CA PHE A 503 14.36 33.19 13.09
C PHE A 503 14.22 34.59 13.69
N THR A 504 14.69 34.80 14.92
CA THR A 504 14.69 36.13 15.52
C THR A 504 15.66 37.05 14.78
N SER A 505 15.13 38.05 14.08
CA SER A 505 15.97 39.14 13.56
C SER A 505 16.33 40.11 14.69
N PHE A 506 17.54 40.68 14.67
CA PHE A 506 17.92 41.77 15.58
C PHE A 506 16.93 42.96 15.56
N LYS A 507 16.18 43.10 14.46
CA LYS A 507 15.08 44.05 14.32
C LYS A 507 13.99 43.86 15.39
N PHE A 508 13.65 42.62 15.73
CA PHE A 508 12.67 42.29 16.77
C PHE A 508 13.02 42.97 18.09
N PHE A 509 14.26 42.81 18.56
CA PHE A 509 14.73 43.39 19.80
C PHE A 509 14.69 44.93 19.81
N ARG A 510 15.14 45.53 18.70
CA ARG A 510 15.22 46.98 18.56
C ARG A 510 13.83 47.63 18.60
N GLU A 511 12.84 46.97 18.01
CA GLU A 511 11.48 47.48 17.85
C GLU A 511 10.61 47.10 19.05
N VAL A 512 10.54 45.85 19.45
CA VAL A 512 9.62 45.39 20.51
C VAL A 512 10.08 45.80 21.90
N ARG A 513 11.39 45.80 22.18
CA ARG A 513 12.01 46.19 23.47
C ARG A 513 11.33 45.60 24.73
N PRO A 514 11.26 44.26 24.87
CA PRO A 514 10.73 43.63 26.08
C PRO A 514 11.68 43.82 27.28
N ASP A 515 11.20 43.60 28.50
CA ASP A 515 12.01 43.68 29.72
C ASP A 515 12.78 42.38 30.00
N PHE A 516 12.21 41.27 29.55
CA PHE A 516 12.75 39.93 29.74
C PHE A 516 12.63 39.08 28.48
N ILE A 517 13.53 38.13 28.33
CA ILE A 517 13.46 37.05 27.36
C ILE A 517 13.61 35.75 28.13
N LYS A 518 12.66 34.83 27.96
CA LYS A 518 12.72 33.46 28.45
C LYS A 518 13.12 32.55 27.29
N LEU A 519 14.33 32.01 27.38
CA LEU A 519 14.86 31.05 26.40
C LEU A 519 14.00 29.80 26.40
N ASP A 520 13.75 29.23 25.22
CA ASP A 520 13.08 27.93 25.13
C ASP A 520 13.88 26.83 25.86
N SER A 521 13.19 25.90 26.48
CA SER A 521 13.81 24.83 27.28
C SER A 521 14.75 23.94 26.47
N SER A 522 14.58 23.86 25.14
CA SER A 522 15.50 23.10 24.28
C SER A 522 16.94 23.61 24.31
N TYR A 523 17.16 24.86 24.73
CA TYR A 523 18.51 25.42 24.88
C TYR A 523 19.17 25.08 26.22
N SER A 524 18.38 24.67 27.22
CA SER A 524 18.88 24.30 28.54
C SER A 524 19.16 22.81 28.66
N ASP A 525 18.43 21.96 27.91
CA ASP A 525 18.56 20.50 27.97
C ASP A 525 19.98 20.03 27.59
N ASN A 526 20.64 19.36 28.55
CA ASN A 526 22.03 18.85 28.43
C ASN A 526 23.04 19.89 27.90
N ILE A 527 22.82 21.17 28.24
CA ILE A 527 23.63 22.31 27.79
C ILE A 527 25.12 22.17 28.13
N GLU A 528 25.49 21.40 29.15
CA GLU A 528 26.87 21.15 29.53
C GLU A 528 27.66 20.40 28.43
N GLN A 529 26.98 19.68 27.54
CA GLN A 529 27.59 18.93 26.43
C GLN A 529 27.38 19.60 25.07
N ASP A 530 26.39 20.50 24.95
CA ASP A 530 26.05 21.15 23.69
C ASP A 530 26.78 22.49 23.50
N ASN A 531 27.88 22.47 22.75
CA ASN A 531 28.65 23.68 22.44
C ASN A 531 27.90 24.67 21.52
N ASN A 532 26.96 24.20 20.70
CA ASN A 532 26.17 25.07 19.82
C ASN A 532 25.19 25.88 20.65
N ASN A 533 24.47 25.23 21.57
CA ASN A 533 23.56 25.92 22.48
C ASN A 533 24.33 26.88 23.41
N LYS A 534 25.50 26.50 23.94
CA LYS A 534 26.35 27.42 24.73
C LYS A 534 26.72 28.67 23.94
N PHE A 535 27.11 28.49 22.67
CA PHE A 535 27.47 29.60 21.79
C PHE A 535 26.28 30.52 21.54
N PHE A 536 25.11 29.95 21.24
CA PHE A 536 23.86 30.68 21.03
C PHE A 536 23.47 31.49 22.27
N ILE A 537 23.39 30.86 23.45
CA ILE A 537 23.03 31.55 24.70
C ILE A 537 23.99 32.71 24.98
N ARG A 538 25.31 32.49 24.84
CA ARG A 538 26.30 33.56 25.04
C ARG A 538 26.06 34.75 24.10
N MET A 539 25.78 34.49 22.83
CA MET A 539 25.45 35.53 21.86
C MET A 539 24.20 36.32 22.28
N ILE A 540 23.14 35.62 22.69
CA ILE A 540 21.89 36.25 23.11
C ILE A 540 22.07 37.08 24.38
N VAL A 541 22.80 36.57 25.38
CA VAL A 541 23.14 37.31 26.61
C VAL A 541 23.93 38.59 26.27
N ASP A 542 24.93 38.49 25.39
CA ASP A 542 25.75 39.65 24.99
C ASP A 542 24.91 40.72 24.26
N ILE A 543 23.97 40.31 23.41
CA ILE A 543 23.04 41.21 22.72
C ILE A 543 22.09 41.84 23.73
N ALA A 544 21.38 41.02 24.51
CA ALA A 544 20.35 41.45 25.46
C ALA A 544 20.91 42.44 26.49
N LYS A 545 22.11 42.18 27.02
CA LYS A 545 22.80 43.08 27.96
C LYS A 545 23.05 44.47 27.38
N ARG A 546 23.39 44.58 26.10
CA ARG A 546 23.64 45.88 25.44
C ARG A 546 22.38 46.72 25.25
N ILE A 547 21.21 46.08 25.23
CA ILE A 547 19.90 46.73 25.08
C ILE A 547 19.05 46.67 26.35
N SER A 548 19.67 46.33 27.49
CA SER A 548 19.06 46.28 28.82
C SER A 548 17.87 45.32 28.94
N ILE A 549 17.95 44.19 28.23
CA ILE A 549 16.97 43.10 28.35
C ILE A 549 17.58 41.99 29.21
N ARG A 550 16.79 41.45 30.15
CA ARG A 550 17.20 40.34 31.01
C ARG A 550 16.93 38.99 30.36
N VAL A 551 17.85 38.05 30.47
CA VAL A 551 17.75 36.70 29.90
C VAL A 551 17.49 35.67 30.99
N ILE A 552 16.37 34.97 30.89
CA ILE A 552 15.98 33.89 31.78
C ILE A 552 16.12 32.57 31.03
N ALA A 553 16.87 31.62 31.58
CA ALA A 553 16.91 30.26 31.08
C ALA A 553 15.79 29.43 31.72
N THR A 554 15.00 28.74 30.91
CA THR A 554 13.89 27.89 31.35
C THR A 554 14.22 26.41 31.17
N GLY A 555 13.43 25.52 31.78
CA GLY A 555 13.62 24.07 31.64
C GLY A 555 14.86 23.51 32.34
N VAL A 556 15.33 24.16 33.42
CA VAL A 556 16.48 23.66 34.19
C VAL A 556 16.07 22.47 35.06
N GLU A 557 16.57 21.27 34.75
CA GLU A 557 16.21 20.02 35.42
C GLU A 557 17.35 19.41 36.24
N LYS A 558 18.60 19.82 35.97
CA LYS A 558 19.80 19.28 36.63
C LYS A 558 20.72 20.38 37.15
N GLN A 559 21.55 20.01 38.13
CA GLN A 559 22.57 20.90 38.70
C GLN A 559 23.63 21.32 37.68
N ASP A 560 24.04 20.42 36.77
CA ASP A 560 25.08 20.72 35.78
C ASP A 560 24.59 21.72 34.71
N GLU A 561 23.31 21.64 34.34
CA GLU A 561 22.64 22.61 33.46
C GLU A 561 22.64 23.99 34.14
N LYS A 562 22.20 24.06 35.41
CA LYS A 562 22.26 25.29 36.22
C LYS A 562 23.65 25.91 36.24
N LEU A 563 24.68 25.14 36.62
CA LEU A 563 26.06 25.65 36.74
C LEU A 563 26.60 26.15 35.40
N THR A 564 26.21 25.50 34.30
CA THR A 564 26.60 25.93 32.95
C THR A 564 25.91 27.24 32.57
N LEU A 565 24.61 27.37 32.82
CA LEU A 565 23.84 28.57 32.53
C LEU A 565 24.31 29.78 33.35
N GLU A 566 24.65 29.59 34.63
CA GLU A 566 25.24 30.63 35.48
C GLU A 566 26.58 31.13 34.89
N LYS A 567 27.44 30.22 34.39
CA LYS A 567 28.70 30.58 33.71
C LYS A 567 28.48 31.32 32.39
N LEU A 568 27.34 31.09 31.74
CA LEU A 568 26.92 31.82 30.53
C LEU A 568 26.29 33.18 30.86
N LEU A 569 26.24 33.56 32.14
CA LEU A 569 25.78 34.87 32.62
C LEU A 569 24.32 35.18 32.28
N VAL A 570 23.45 34.16 32.29
CA VAL A 570 22.00 34.40 32.27
C VAL A 570 21.57 35.09 33.57
N ASP A 571 20.52 35.89 33.51
CA ASP A 571 20.03 36.70 34.63
C ASP A 571 19.18 35.90 35.62
N GLY A 572 18.41 34.92 35.11
CA GLY A 572 17.55 34.08 35.93
C GLY A 572 17.41 32.66 35.42
N LEU A 573 17.00 31.77 36.32
CA LEU A 573 16.83 30.33 36.07
C LEU A 573 15.43 29.89 36.50
N GLN A 574 14.77 29.12 35.65
CA GLN A 574 13.48 28.50 35.95
C GLN A 574 13.49 27.04 35.52
N GLY A 575 12.93 26.17 36.36
CA GLY A 575 12.81 24.75 36.06
C GLY A 575 12.57 23.93 37.32
N TYR A 576 12.32 22.63 37.15
CA TYR A 576 11.96 21.75 38.26
C TYR A 576 13.11 21.53 39.24
N TYR A 577 14.36 21.70 38.79
CA TYR A 577 15.53 21.70 39.67
C TYR A 577 15.52 22.90 40.62
N ILE A 578 15.06 24.06 40.14
CA ILE A 578 14.98 25.30 40.91
C ILE A 578 13.82 25.23 41.90
N ALA A 579 12.61 25.02 41.37
CA ALA A 579 11.39 24.84 42.14
C ALA A 579 10.30 24.26 41.24
N LYS A 580 9.51 23.33 41.79
CA LYS A 580 8.31 22.84 41.11
C LYS A 580 7.17 23.85 41.24
N PRO A 581 6.25 23.90 40.26
CA PRO A 581 5.01 24.66 40.39
C PRO A 581 4.23 24.27 41.65
N GLU A 582 3.85 25.25 42.46
CA GLU A 582 3.06 25.06 43.67
C GLU A 582 1.77 25.89 43.61
N VAL A 583 0.75 25.49 44.37
CA VAL A 583 -0.51 26.25 44.42
C VAL A 583 -0.24 27.63 45.02
N LEU A 584 -0.73 28.69 44.37
CA LEU A 584 -0.68 30.03 44.95
C LEU A 584 -1.65 30.08 46.14
N LEU A 585 -1.09 30.09 47.35
CA LEU A 585 -1.89 30.15 48.57
C LEU A 585 -2.52 31.54 48.71
N THR A 586 -3.83 31.61 48.51
CA THR A 586 -4.65 32.78 48.86
C THR A 586 -5.24 32.59 50.25
N LYS A 587 -5.37 33.66 51.04
CA LYS A 587 -6.21 33.60 52.25
C LYS A 587 -7.64 33.32 51.79
N GLN A 588 -8.22 32.23 52.29
CA GLN A 588 -9.63 31.92 52.07
C GLN A 588 -10.53 32.97 52.71
#